data_AF-A0A930W185-F1
#
_entry.id   AF-A0A930W185-F1
#
_cell.length_a   1.000
_cell.length_b   1.000
_cell.length_c   1.000
_cell.angle_alpha   90.00
_cell.angle_beta   90.00
_cell.angle_gamma   90.00
#
_symmetry.space_group_name_H-M   'P 1'
#
loop_
_entity.id
_entity.type
_entity.pdbx_description
1 polymer ?
#
loop_
_entity_poly.entity_id
_entity_poly.type
_entity_poly.pdbx_seq_one_letter_code
_entity_poly.pdbx_strand_id
1 'polypeptide(L)'
;DYENYIQHTVDGAHILNNVAGLTEGVRLAAMQHHEHMDGSGFPFNSKGDDIHIYARIIAVADLYDNITVEREGYPRRTPFDAVTEIARQMYTTLDPQVCLPVLMNIKNAFLGSRVLLSNHREGTITAYPHGVVPLPIVTISEDEVIDLNEEKKIKILEYNPK
;
A
#
# COMPACT_ATOMS: atom_id res chain seq x y z
N ASP A 1 -1.92 24.01 5.60
CA ASP A 1 -2.85 24.51 4.58
C ASP A 1 -2.71 23.64 3.34
N TYR A 2 -3.81 23.33 2.66
CA TYR A 2 -3.89 22.42 1.52
C TYR A 2 -3.04 22.89 0.33
N GLU A 3 -3.01 24.21 0.07
CA GLU A 3 -2.18 24.78 -0.99
C GLU A 3 -0.68 24.52 -0.76
N ASN A 4 -0.20 24.74 0.48
CA ASN A 4 1.18 24.42 0.85
C ASN A 4 1.47 22.92 0.75
N TYR A 5 0.48 22.07 1.04
CA TYR A 5 0.63 20.63 0.87
C TYR A 5 0.73 20.23 -0.60
N ILE A 6 0.07 20.91 -1.54
CA ILE A 6 0.31 20.66 -2.96
C ILE A 6 1.70 21.16 -3.35
N GLN A 7 2.07 22.36 -2.90
CA GLN A 7 3.29 23.06 -3.29
C GLN A 7 4.58 22.32 -2.92
N HIS A 8 4.59 21.50 -1.86
CA HIS A 8 5.79 20.74 -1.46
C HIS A 8 6.33 19.82 -2.57
N THR A 9 5.45 19.33 -3.45
CA THR A 9 5.86 18.46 -4.57
C THR A 9 6.76 19.21 -5.55
N VAL A 10 6.36 20.44 -5.91
CA VAL A 10 7.08 21.34 -6.81
C VAL A 10 8.35 21.86 -6.14
N ASP A 11 8.25 22.29 -4.88
CA ASP A 11 9.38 22.81 -4.13
C ASP A 11 10.44 21.73 -3.89
N GLY A 12 10.01 20.51 -3.54
CA GLY A 12 10.89 19.36 -3.38
C GLY A 12 11.64 19.03 -4.68
N ALA A 13 10.95 19.00 -5.81
CA ALA A 13 11.58 18.81 -7.11
C ALA A 13 12.57 19.94 -7.46
N HIS A 14 12.23 21.19 -7.11
CA HIS A 14 13.11 22.34 -7.32
C HIS A 14 14.38 22.28 -6.47
N ILE A 15 14.28 21.88 -5.19
CA ILE A 15 15.44 21.64 -4.33
C ILE A 15 16.37 20.59 -4.96
N LEU A 16 15.79 19.51 -5.48
CA LEU A 16 16.54 18.42 -6.11
C LEU A 16 17.21 18.80 -7.44
N ASN A 17 16.79 19.87 -8.12
CA ASN A 17 17.47 20.38 -9.32
C ASN A 17 18.92 20.79 -9.06
N ASN A 18 19.21 21.22 -7.83
CA ASN A 18 20.54 21.73 -7.47
C ASN A 18 21.47 20.64 -6.90
N VAL A 19 21.01 19.37 -6.86
CA VAL A 19 21.80 18.26 -6.32
C VAL A 19 22.48 17.51 -7.47
N ALA A 20 23.80 17.60 -7.52
CA ALA A 20 24.61 16.91 -8.52
C ALA A 20 24.45 15.38 -8.43
N GLY A 21 24.35 14.73 -9.59
CA GLY A 21 24.27 13.27 -9.70
C GLY A 21 22.88 12.66 -9.62
N LEU A 22 21.82 13.46 -9.34
CA LEU A 22 20.45 12.96 -9.39
C LEU A 22 19.91 12.92 -10.82
N THR A 23 19.23 11.83 -11.16
CA THR A 23 18.57 11.67 -12.46
C THR A 23 17.28 12.47 -12.51
N GLU A 24 16.78 12.72 -13.73
CA GLU A 24 15.47 13.35 -13.94
C GLU A 24 14.34 12.57 -13.29
N GLY A 25 14.40 11.24 -13.36
CA GLY A 25 13.43 10.37 -12.71
C GLY A 25 13.28 10.62 -11.21
N VAL A 26 14.34 10.96 -10.49
CA VAL A 26 14.27 11.29 -9.04
C VAL A 26 13.51 12.59 -8.81
N ARG A 27 13.73 13.59 -9.66
CA ARG A 27 13.03 14.88 -9.58
C ARG A 27 11.55 14.73 -9.93
N LEU A 28 11.25 13.95 -10.97
CA LEU A 28 9.88 13.60 -11.34
C LEU A 28 9.20 12.81 -10.21
N ALA A 29 9.91 11.92 -9.52
CA ALA A 29 9.37 11.19 -8.39
C ALA A 29 8.89 12.14 -7.27
N ALA A 30 9.74 13.09 -6.88
CA ALA A 30 9.36 14.10 -5.88
C ALA A 30 8.18 14.96 -6.35
N MET A 31 8.12 15.31 -7.63
CA MET A 31 7.09 16.17 -8.20
C MET A 31 5.74 15.48 -8.40
N GLN A 32 5.75 14.18 -8.70
CA GLN A 32 4.57 13.45 -9.19
C GLN A 32 4.07 12.37 -8.21
N HIS A 33 4.67 12.17 -7.03
CA HIS A 33 4.28 11.07 -6.14
C HIS A 33 2.85 11.17 -5.57
N HIS A 34 2.18 12.32 -5.74
CA HIS A 34 0.76 12.51 -5.45
C HIS A 34 -0.13 12.59 -6.71
N GLU A 35 0.43 12.33 -7.89
CA GLU A 35 -0.34 12.11 -9.10
C GLU A 35 -0.98 10.71 -9.05
N HIS A 36 -2.17 10.59 -9.63
CA HIS A 36 -2.93 9.35 -9.68
C HIS A 36 -3.07 8.86 -11.11
N MET A 37 -3.13 7.55 -11.33
CA MET A 37 -3.23 6.97 -12.67
C MET A 37 -4.44 7.46 -13.47
N ASP A 38 -5.55 7.79 -12.81
CA ASP A 38 -6.77 8.38 -13.39
C ASP A 38 -6.73 9.92 -13.54
N GLY A 39 -5.67 10.56 -13.03
CA GLY A 39 -5.37 12.00 -12.96
C GLY A 39 -6.26 12.80 -12.03
N SER A 40 -6.88 12.14 -11.05
CA SER A 40 -7.48 12.82 -9.90
C SER A 40 -6.45 13.40 -8.92
N GLY A 41 -5.16 13.08 -9.10
CA GLY A 41 -4.05 13.54 -8.26
C GLY A 41 -3.61 14.98 -8.57
N PHE A 42 -2.47 15.37 -8.01
CA PHE A 42 -1.91 16.72 -8.11
C PHE A 42 -0.36 16.66 -8.15
N PRO A 43 0.36 17.72 -8.57
CA PRO A 43 -0.12 19.08 -8.87
C PRO A 43 -0.59 19.34 -10.30
N PHE A 44 -0.32 18.44 -11.26
CA PHE A 44 -0.58 18.69 -12.68
C PHE A 44 -1.72 17.84 -13.26
N ASN A 45 -2.33 16.98 -12.46
CA ASN A 45 -3.37 16.03 -12.90
C ASN A 45 -2.86 15.11 -14.02
N SER A 46 -1.58 14.74 -13.94
CA SER A 46 -0.90 13.82 -14.86
C SER A 46 -1.62 12.46 -14.86
N LYS A 47 -1.61 11.74 -16.00
CA LYS A 47 -2.37 10.49 -16.17
C LYS A 47 -1.52 9.38 -16.77
N GLY A 48 -1.78 8.15 -16.34
CA GLY A 48 -1.18 6.96 -16.95
C GLY A 48 0.33 7.06 -17.10
N ASP A 49 0.82 6.96 -18.34
CA ASP A 49 2.24 6.95 -18.67
C ASP A 49 2.93 8.33 -18.59
N ASP A 50 2.19 9.41 -18.39
CA ASP A 50 2.76 10.73 -18.10
C ASP A 50 3.36 10.80 -16.68
N ILE A 51 3.01 9.84 -15.83
CA ILE A 51 3.54 9.70 -14.47
C ILE A 51 4.77 8.79 -14.52
N HIS A 52 5.92 9.34 -14.14
CA HIS A 52 7.18 8.60 -14.15
C HIS A 52 7.10 7.38 -13.21
N ILE A 53 7.63 6.23 -13.65
CA ILE A 53 7.58 4.97 -12.90
C ILE A 53 8.04 5.09 -11.43
N TYR A 54 9.04 5.93 -11.14
CA TYR A 54 9.48 6.17 -9.76
C TYR A 54 8.39 6.81 -8.89
N ALA A 55 7.62 7.76 -9.42
CA ALA A 55 6.47 8.34 -8.72
C ALA A 55 5.39 7.28 -8.47
N ARG A 56 5.11 6.43 -9.46
CA ARG A 56 4.13 5.32 -9.33
C ARG A 56 4.56 4.33 -8.25
N ILE A 57 5.86 4.04 -8.14
CA ILE A 57 6.42 3.21 -7.06
C ILE A 57 6.26 3.90 -5.70
N ILE A 58 6.62 5.17 -5.60
CA ILE A 58 6.50 5.93 -4.36
C ILE A 58 5.05 6.04 -3.91
N ALA A 59 4.08 6.26 -4.80
CA ALA A 59 2.66 6.36 -4.45
C ALA A 59 2.14 5.09 -3.74
N VAL A 60 2.54 3.90 -4.20
CA VAL A 60 2.18 2.63 -3.53
C VAL A 60 2.89 2.50 -2.18
N ALA A 61 4.17 2.86 -2.10
CA ALA A 61 4.94 2.83 -0.86
C ALA A 61 4.40 3.83 0.19
N ASP A 62 4.05 5.04 -0.24
CA ASP A 62 3.47 6.09 0.59
C ASP A 62 2.11 5.68 1.14
N LEU A 63 1.22 5.10 0.31
CA LEU A 63 -0.04 4.55 0.79
C LEU A 63 0.16 3.46 1.84
N TYR A 64 1.12 2.56 1.63
CA TYR A 64 1.43 1.51 2.60
C TYR A 64 1.93 2.10 3.94
N ASP A 65 2.86 3.06 3.89
CA ASP A 65 3.41 3.73 5.06
C ASP A 65 2.34 4.53 5.81
N ASN A 66 1.53 5.30 5.09
CA ASN A 66 0.40 6.08 5.62
C ASN A 66 -0.60 5.23 6.41
N ILE A 67 -0.73 3.93 6.08
CA ILE A 67 -1.63 3.00 6.77
C ILE A 67 -0.94 2.30 7.94
N THR A 68 0.34 1.94 7.78
CA THR A 68 1.03 1.03 8.72
C THR A 68 1.88 1.73 9.77
N VAL A 69 2.17 3.01 9.59
CA VAL A 69 2.91 3.84 10.55
C VAL A 69 1.96 4.63 11.43
N GLU A 70 2.22 4.60 12.74
CA GLU A 70 1.46 5.38 13.71
C GLU A 70 1.85 6.85 13.61
N ARG A 71 0.84 7.73 13.55
CA ARG A 71 1.02 9.18 13.50
C ARG A 71 0.09 9.83 14.51
N GLU A 72 0.39 11.06 14.92
CA GLU A 72 -0.43 11.78 15.89
C GLU A 72 -1.89 11.87 15.41
N GLY A 73 -2.82 11.31 16.19
CA GLY A 73 -4.25 11.26 15.84
C GLY A 73 -4.66 10.16 14.84
N TYR A 74 -3.70 9.39 14.31
CA TYR A 74 -3.95 8.32 13.34
C TYR A 74 -3.30 7.02 13.82
N PRO A 75 -4.07 6.12 14.46
CA PRO A 75 -3.53 4.85 14.93
C PRO A 75 -3.12 4.00 13.74
N ARG A 76 -1.97 3.33 13.86
CA ARG A 76 -1.50 2.39 12.83
C ARG A 76 -2.54 1.30 12.58
N ARG A 77 -2.64 0.88 11.32
CA ARG A 77 -3.40 -0.28 10.87
C ARG A 77 -2.44 -1.39 10.42
N THR A 78 -2.98 -2.56 10.14
CA THR A 78 -2.15 -3.72 9.81
C THR A 78 -1.66 -3.69 8.36
N PRO A 79 -0.58 -4.41 8.01
CA PRO A 79 -0.20 -4.64 6.61
C PRO A 79 -1.34 -5.22 5.76
N PHE A 80 -2.26 -5.98 6.35
CA PHE A 80 -3.43 -6.55 5.66
C PHE A 80 -4.47 -5.48 5.30
N ASP A 81 -4.60 -4.44 6.13
CA ASP A 81 -5.37 -3.25 5.79
C ASP A 81 -4.76 -2.51 4.60
N ALA A 82 -3.42 -2.35 4.58
CA ALA A 82 -2.71 -1.71 3.48
C ALA A 82 -2.85 -2.51 2.18
N VAL A 83 -2.71 -3.84 2.23
CA VAL A 83 -2.94 -4.74 1.08
C VAL A 83 -4.37 -4.59 0.54
N THR A 84 -5.36 -4.50 1.43
CA THR A 84 -6.76 -4.29 1.03
C THR A 84 -6.93 -2.96 0.28
N GLU A 85 -6.31 -1.90 0.78
CA GLU A 85 -6.42 -0.57 0.18
C GLU A 85 -5.67 -0.46 -1.16
N ILE A 86 -4.47 -1.03 -1.24
CA ILE A 86 -3.70 -1.13 -2.50
C ILE A 86 -4.51 -1.92 -3.54
N ALA A 87 -5.08 -3.07 -3.18
CA ALA A 87 -5.89 -3.88 -4.09
C ALA A 87 -7.15 -3.11 -4.57
N ARG A 88 -7.77 -2.32 -3.68
CA ARG A 88 -8.94 -1.48 -4.02
C ARG A 88 -8.60 -0.37 -5.01
N GLN A 89 -7.42 0.24 -4.86
CA GLN A 89 -6.97 1.38 -5.68
C GLN A 89 -6.19 0.98 -6.95
N MET A 90 -5.83 -0.30 -7.08
CA MET A 90 -4.96 -0.84 -8.13
C MET A 90 -5.37 -0.46 -9.55
N TYR A 91 -6.66 -0.38 -9.85
CA TYR A 91 -7.17 -0.11 -11.21
C TYR A 91 -7.77 1.29 -11.36
N THR A 92 -7.52 2.18 -10.39
CA THR A 92 -8.00 3.56 -10.41
C THR A 92 -6.85 4.55 -10.24
N THR A 93 -6.34 4.68 -9.02
CA THR A 93 -5.41 5.74 -8.64
C THR A 93 -3.96 5.23 -8.63
N LEU A 94 -3.75 3.93 -8.45
CA LEU A 94 -2.43 3.29 -8.44
C LEU A 94 -2.18 2.54 -9.74
N ASP A 95 -0.91 2.26 -10.01
CA ASP A 95 -0.49 1.49 -11.18
C ASP A 95 -0.52 -0.03 -10.88
N PRO A 96 -1.29 -0.85 -11.63
CA PRO A 96 -1.28 -2.30 -11.49
C PRO A 96 0.11 -2.94 -11.63
N GLN A 97 0.98 -2.38 -12.48
CA GLN A 97 2.33 -2.92 -12.68
C GLN A 97 3.19 -2.82 -11.43
N VAL A 98 2.92 -1.84 -10.57
CA VAL A 98 3.59 -1.66 -9.27
C VAL A 98 2.84 -2.42 -8.16
N CYS A 99 1.51 -2.36 -8.15
CA CYS A 99 0.72 -2.96 -7.08
C CYS A 99 0.91 -4.49 -7.03
N LEU A 100 0.89 -5.17 -8.18
CA LEU A 100 1.01 -6.63 -8.25
C LEU A 100 2.25 -7.18 -7.54
N PRO A 101 3.49 -6.76 -7.87
CA PRO A 101 4.67 -7.25 -7.17
C PRO A 101 4.68 -6.89 -5.70
N VAL A 102 4.20 -5.69 -5.30
CA VAL A 102 4.11 -5.30 -3.88
C VAL A 102 3.19 -6.24 -3.12
N LEU A 103 1.97 -6.46 -3.63
CA LEU A 103 1.00 -7.37 -3.01
C LEU A 103 1.54 -8.79 -2.90
N MET A 104 2.16 -9.33 -3.96
CA MET A 104 2.73 -10.67 -3.94
C MET A 104 3.84 -10.80 -2.88
N ASN A 105 4.72 -9.80 -2.77
CA ASN A 105 5.80 -9.83 -1.78
C ASN A 105 5.28 -9.74 -0.34
N ILE A 106 4.28 -8.88 -0.09
CA ILE A 106 3.65 -8.79 1.24
C ILE A 106 2.98 -10.12 1.60
N LYS A 107 2.18 -10.70 0.70
CA LYS A 107 1.55 -12.01 0.90
C LYS A 107 2.58 -13.08 1.25
N ASN A 108 3.67 -13.16 0.49
CA ASN A 108 4.73 -14.14 0.73
C ASN A 108 5.45 -13.93 2.07
N ALA A 109 5.65 -12.68 2.48
CA ALA A 109 6.29 -12.35 3.76
C ALA A 109 5.45 -12.81 4.95
N PHE A 110 4.12 -12.70 4.88
CA PHE A 110 3.21 -13.07 5.97
C PHE A 110 2.70 -14.52 5.91
N LEU A 111 3.00 -15.27 4.85
CA LEU A 111 2.66 -16.68 4.79
C LEU A 111 3.37 -17.47 5.90
N GLY A 112 2.60 -18.16 6.74
CA GLY A 112 3.08 -18.89 7.92
C GLY A 112 3.10 -18.07 9.22
N SER A 113 2.77 -16.78 9.17
CA SER A 113 2.74 -15.92 10.36
C SER A 113 1.54 -16.24 11.25
N ARG A 114 1.71 -16.07 12.57
CA ARG A 114 0.60 -16.16 13.54
C ARG A 114 -0.15 -14.84 13.60
N VAL A 115 -1.46 -14.89 13.79
CA VAL A 115 -2.34 -13.72 13.85
C VAL A 115 -3.38 -13.85 14.96
N LEU A 116 -3.74 -12.71 15.56
CA LEU A 116 -4.90 -12.55 16.42
C LEU A 116 -6.03 -11.90 15.62
N LEU A 117 -7.20 -12.51 15.63
CA LEU A 117 -8.39 -12.04 14.94
C LEU A 117 -9.30 -11.24 15.87
N SER A 118 -10.16 -10.41 15.28
CA SER A 118 -11.08 -9.52 16.01
C SER A 118 -12.18 -10.23 16.79
N ASN A 119 -12.36 -11.54 16.59
CA ASN A 119 -13.20 -12.41 17.40
C ASN A 119 -12.42 -13.11 18.53
N HIS A 120 -11.23 -12.60 18.87
CA HIS A 120 -10.32 -13.10 19.92
C HIS A 120 -9.76 -14.50 19.66
N ARG A 121 -9.76 -14.94 18.41
CA ARG A 121 -9.18 -16.23 18.01
C ARG A 121 -7.80 -16.03 17.43
N GLU A 122 -6.91 -16.96 17.73
CA GLU A 122 -5.57 -16.99 17.14
C GLU A 122 -5.51 -18.05 16.04
N GLY A 123 -4.66 -17.81 15.04
CA GLY A 123 -4.44 -18.78 13.97
C GLY A 123 -3.15 -18.51 13.21
N THR A 124 -2.93 -19.31 12.18
CA THR A 124 -1.77 -19.18 11.28
C THR A 124 -2.25 -18.88 9.87
N ILE A 125 -1.60 -17.93 9.20
CA ILE A 125 -1.82 -17.69 7.77
C ILE A 125 -1.26 -18.88 6.99
N THR A 126 -2.12 -19.70 6.40
CA THR A 126 -1.71 -20.93 5.70
C THR A 126 -1.79 -20.81 4.19
N ALA A 127 -2.61 -19.89 3.69
CA ALA A 127 -2.74 -19.66 2.26
C ALA A 127 -3.20 -18.23 1.94
N TYR A 128 -2.99 -17.84 0.69
CA TYR A 128 -3.68 -16.72 0.06
C TYR A 128 -4.49 -17.27 -1.12
N PRO A 129 -5.73 -16.81 -1.33
CA PRO A 129 -6.46 -17.15 -2.55
C PRO A 129 -5.71 -16.66 -3.80
N HIS A 130 -6.00 -17.30 -4.93
CA HIS A 130 -5.34 -17.00 -6.20
C HIS A 130 -5.60 -15.54 -6.66
N GLY A 131 -4.65 -14.98 -7.40
CA GLY A 131 -4.77 -13.66 -8.02
C GLY A 131 -4.61 -12.49 -7.03
N VAL A 132 -5.42 -11.44 -7.24
CA VAL A 132 -5.32 -10.15 -6.52
C VAL A 132 -6.19 -10.06 -5.27
N VAL A 133 -6.80 -11.19 -4.86
CA VAL A 133 -7.62 -11.27 -3.65
C VAL A 133 -6.77 -10.87 -2.43
N PRO A 134 -7.15 -9.85 -1.64
CA PRO A 134 -6.22 -9.17 -0.75
C PRO A 134 -5.90 -9.96 0.53
N LEU A 135 -6.87 -10.63 1.13
CA LEU A 135 -6.73 -11.15 2.50
C LEU A 135 -6.34 -12.64 2.54
N PRO A 136 -5.67 -13.10 3.61
CA PRO A 136 -5.28 -14.49 3.76
C PRO A 136 -6.42 -15.40 4.20
N ILE A 137 -6.20 -16.71 4.04
CA ILE A 137 -6.91 -17.77 4.74
C ILE A 137 -6.13 -18.09 6.02
N VAL A 138 -6.83 -18.12 7.16
CA VAL A 138 -6.27 -18.36 8.48
C VAL A 138 -6.77 -19.69 9.01
N THR A 139 -5.86 -20.61 9.29
CA THR A 139 -6.17 -21.88 9.97
C THR A 139 -6.16 -21.64 11.47
N ILE A 140 -7.27 -21.97 12.14
CA ILE A 140 -7.41 -21.86 13.60
C ILE A 140 -7.10 -23.21 14.29
N SER A 141 -7.55 -24.31 13.69
CA SER A 141 -7.32 -25.68 14.15
C SER A 141 -7.33 -26.65 12.97
N GLU A 142 -7.12 -27.95 13.20
CA GLU A 142 -7.11 -28.98 12.14
C GLU A 142 -8.40 -29.00 11.32
N ASP A 143 -9.55 -28.74 11.95
CA ASP A 143 -10.87 -28.80 11.33
C ASP A 143 -11.44 -27.42 10.97
N GLU A 144 -10.69 -26.34 11.19
CA GLU A 144 -11.23 -24.98 11.08
C GLU A 144 -10.31 -23.97 10.41
N VAL A 145 -10.86 -23.38 9.35
CA VAL A 145 -10.23 -22.32 8.56
C VAL A 145 -11.20 -21.15 8.39
N ILE A 146 -10.64 -19.95 8.31
CA ILE A 146 -11.39 -18.71 8.06
C ILE A 146 -10.80 -18.05 6.83
N ASP A 147 -11.59 -17.92 5.76
CA ASP A 147 -11.26 -17.05 4.64
C ASP A 147 -11.72 -15.62 4.97
N LEU A 148 -10.76 -14.72 5.20
CA LEU A 148 -11.04 -13.34 5.57
C LEU A 148 -11.63 -12.51 4.41
N ASN A 149 -11.61 -13.02 3.18
CA ASN A 149 -12.28 -12.40 2.04
C ASN A 149 -13.80 -12.65 2.05
N GLU A 150 -14.23 -13.78 2.63
CA GLU A 150 -15.65 -14.12 2.82
C GLU A 150 -16.19 -13.54 4.14
N GLU A 151 -15.40 -13.63 5.22
CA GLU A 151 -15.78 -13.20 6.56
C GLU A 151 -15.46 -11.72 6.86
N LYS A 152 -16.16 -10.80 6.17
CA LYS A 152 -15.89 -9.34 6.22
C LYS A 152 -15.94 -8.67 7.60
N LYS A 153 -16.53 -9.33 8.60
CA LYS A 153 -16.60 -8.83 9.98
C LYS A 153 -15.36 -9.16 10.81
N ILE A 154 -14.56 -10.12 10.35
CA ILE A 154 -13.36 -10.57 11.04
C ILE A 154 -12.16 -9.85 10.43
N LYS A 155 -11.32 -9.28 11.29
CA LYS A 155 -10.08 -8.60 10.90
C LYS A 155 -8.91 -9.19 11.67
N ILE A 156 -7.71 -9.05 11.10
CA ILE A 156 -6.47 -9.28 11.83
C ILE A 156 -6.20 -8.04 12.69
N LEU A 157 -6.03 -8.24 14.00
CA LEU A 157 -5.70 -7.18 14.97
C LEU A 157 -4.19 -7.14 15.24
N GLU A 158 -3.61 -8.31 15.45
CA GLU A 158 -2.18 -8.47 15.73
C GLU A 158 -1.60 -9.56 14.84
N TYR A 159 -0.30 -9.45 14.57
CA TYR A 159 0.44 -10.41 13.77
C TYR A 159 1.83 -10.58 14.33
N ASN A 160 2.33 -11.82 14.30
CA ASN A 160 3.68 -12.16 14.64
C ASN A 160 4.32 -12.83 13.42
N PRO A 161 5.20 -12.10 12.68
CA PRO A 161 5.92 -12.67 11.55
C PRO A 161 6.68 -13.93 11.95
N LYS A 162 6.72 -14.91 11.05
CA LYS A 162 7.51 -16.14 11.21
C LYS A 162 9.00 -15.87 11.43
#